data_AF-A0A5J4PAY9-F1
#
_entry.id   AF-A0A5J4PAY9-F1
#
_cell.length_a   1.000
_cell.length_b   1.000
_cell.length_c   1.000
_cell.angle_alpha   90.00
_cell.angle_beta   90.00
_cell.angle_gamma   90.00
#
_symmetry.space_group_name_H-M   'P 1'
#
loop_
_entity.id
_entity.type
_entity.pdbx_description
1 polymer ?
#
loop_
_entity_poly.entity_id
_entity_poly.type
_entity_poly.pdbx_seq_one_letter_code
_entity_poly.pdbx_strand_id
1 'polypeptide(L)'
;RIKKLLKNQKLAWMFENCFPNTLDTTVYYRLIDGKPDTFVYTGDIYAMWLRDSGAQVWPYLQLANNDSELKRMLAGVILRQFKCIIIDPYANAFNDGAVGSEWMSDLTKMIPELHERKWEIDSLCYPIRLAYQYWKLTGDASIFGEEWMQAIEIVLRTFKEQQRKDNLGPYTFQRKTEKASDTVMNGGWGNPVKPVGLI
;
A
#
# COMPACT_ATOMS: atom_id res chain seq x y z
N ARG A 1 -21.19 -3.98 -20.33
CA ARG A 1 -21.76 -5.32 -19.99
C ARG A 1 -22.72 -5.25 -18.81
N ILE A 2 -22.27 -4.89 -17.60
CA ILE A 2 -23.05 -4.96 -16.36
C ILE A 2 -24.34 -4.11 -16.39
N LYS A 3 -24.28 -2.86 -16.88
CA LYS A 3 -25.48 -2.00 -17.03
C LYS A 3 -26.64 -2.67 -17.79
N LYS A 4 -26.34 -3.51 -18.79
CA LYS A 4 -27.37 -4.22 -19.58
C LYS A 4 -28.03 -5.37 -18.81
N LEU A 5 -27.39 -5.88 -17.75
CA LEU A 5 -27.89 -7.00 -16.94
C LEU A 5 -28.68 -6.52 -15.72
N LEU A 6 -28.40 -5.32 -15.21
CA LEU A 6 -29.02 -4.78 -14.01
C LEU A 6 -30.38 -4.16 -14.34
N LYS A 7 -31.45 -4.70 -13.74
CA LYS A 7 -32.81 -4.16 -13.86
C LYS A 7 -33.03 -2.89 -13.03
N ASN A 8 -32.28 -2.73 -11.93
CA ASN A 8 -32.36 -1.55 -11.08
C ASN A 8 -31.47 -0.43 -11.64
N GLN A 9 -32.08 0.65 -12.12
CA GLN A 9 -31.37 1.77 -12.75
C GLN A 9 -30.41 2.48 -11.80
N LYS A 10 -30.78 2.66 -10.52
CA LYS A 10 -29.90 3.28 -9.52
C LYS A 10 -28.65 2.43 -9.28
N LEU A 11 -28.81 1.11 -9.19
CA LEU A 11 -27.67 0.19 -9.05
C LEU A 11 -26.77 0.21 -10.30
N ALA A 12 -27.35 0.28 -11.50
CA ALA A 12 -26.58 0.39 -12.74
C ALA A 12 -25.76 1.70 -12.80
N TRP A 13 -26.36 2.81 -12.40
CA TRP A 13 -25.68 4.11 -12.26
C TRP A 13 -24.57 4.06 -11.20
N MET A 14 -24.84 3.50 -10.02
CA MET A 14 -23.83 3.34 -8.97
C MET A 14 -22.65 2.48 -9.42
N PHE A 15 -22.90 1.36 -10.12
CA PHE A 15 -21.83 0.51 -10.64
C PHE A 15 -20.96 1.25 -11.66
N GLU A 16 -21.59 2.00 -12.58
CA GLU A 16 -20.87 2.78 -13.59
C GLU A 16 -19.99 3.87 -12.98
N ASN A 17 -20.41 4.47 -11.87
CA ASN A 17 -19.61 5.48 -11.19
C ASN A 17 -18.51 4.86 -10.32
N CYS A 18 -18.83 3.80 -9.58
CA CYS A 18 -17.94 3.25 -8.56
C CYS A 18 -16.90 2.29 -9.13
N PHE A 19 -17.26 1.45 -10.11
CA PHE A 19 -16.34 0.45 -10.63
C PHE A 19 -15.09 1.05 -11.29
N PRO A 20 -15.17 2.11 -12.13
CA PRO A 20 -13.98 2.71 -12.74
C PRO A 20 -13.37 3.85 -11.91
N ASN A 21 -13.96 4.25 -10.77
CA ASN A 21 -13.56 5.46 -10.05
C ASN A 21 -12.05 5.54 -9.77
N THR A 22 -11.43 4.43 -9.32
CA THR A 22 -9.98 4.38 -9.13
C THR A 22 -9.22 4.76 -10.40
N LEU A 23 -9.57 4.18 -11.55
CA LEU A 23 -8.91 4.47 -12.82
C LEU A 23 -9.15 5.92 -13.25
N ASP A 24 -10.36 6.43 -13.02
CA ASP A 24 -10.77 7.76 -13.46
C ASP A 24 -10.12 8.89 -12.64
N THR A 25 -9.88 8.67 -11.34
CA THR A 25 -9.56 9.77 -10.43
C THR A 25 -8.28 9.61 -9.61
N THR A 26 -7.66 8.42 -9.59
CA THR A 26 -6.56 8.15 -8.64
C THR A 26 -5.29 7.57 -9.23
N VAL A 27 -5.32 7.07 -10.47
CA VAL A 27 -4.21 6.33 -11.09
C VAL A 27 -3.32 7.24 -11.92
N TYR A 28 -2.03 7.24 -11.60
CA TYR A 28 -0.98 7.98 -12.30
C TYR A 28 0.07 7.00 -12.82
N TYR A 29 -0.17 6.47 -14.02
CA TYR A 29 0.73 5.53 -14.70
C TYR A 29 1.82 6.27 -15.49
N ARG A 30 3.04 5.73 -15.46
CA ARG A 30 4.19 6.20 -16.23
C ARG A 30 5.23 5.09 -16.41
N LEU A 31 6.27 5.40 -17.18
CA LEU A 31 7.46 4.58 -17.29
C LEU A 31 8.62 5.29 -16.59
N ILE A 32 9.35 4.57 -15.75
CA ILE A 32 10.62 5.01 -15.16
C ILE A 32 11.68 4.01 -15.60
N ASP A 33 12.70 4.48 -16.33
CA ASP A 33 13.77 3.64 -16.89
C ASP A 33 13.24 2.43 -17.70
N GLY A 34 12.15 2.66 -18.43
CA GLY A 34 11.48 1.62 -19.24
C GLY A 34 10.66 0.61 -18.44
N LYS A 35 10.66 0.66 -17.10
CA LYS A 35 9.81 -0.17 -16.24
C LYS A 35 8.47 0.54 -15.94
N PRO A 36 7.34 -0.18 -15.87
CA PRO A 36 6.06 0.40 -15.47
C PRO A 36 6.10 0.84 -14.02
N ASP A 37 5.53 2.02 -13.76
CA ASP A 37 5.41 2.62 -12.44
C ASP A 37 4.04 3.29 -12.34
N THR A 38 3.27 2.91 -11.33
CA THR A 38 1.92 3.45 -11.12
C THR A 38 1.79 3.94 -9.69
N PHE A 39 1.57 5.24 -9.55
CA PHE A 39 1.19 5.83 -8.27
C PHE A 39 -0.33 5.87 -8.15
N VAL A 40 -0.88 5.44 -7.02
CA VAL A 40 -2.34 5.39 -6.80
C VAL A 40 -2.68 6.17 -5.54
N TYR A 41 -3.30 7.33 -5.70
CA TYR A 41 -3.79 8.12 -4.57
C TYR A 41 -5.01 7.46 -3.92
N THR A 42 -5.28 7.72 -2.65
CA THR A 42 -6.51 7.20 -2.01
C THR A 42 -7.76 7.90 -2.53
N GLY A 43 -7.63 9.18 -2.89
CA GLY A 43 -8.71 10.02 -3.40
C GLY A 43 -8.65 11.40 -2.76
N ASP A 44 -9.42 11.61 -1.69
CA ASP A 44 -9.47 12.87 -0.95
C ASP A 44 -8.22 13.12 -0.07
N ILE A 45 -7.44 12.09 0.23
CA ILE A 45 -6.12 12.21 0.84
C ILE A 45 -5.05 12.06 -0.23
N TYR A 46 -4.18 13.07 -0.37
CA TYR A 46 -3.23 13.16 -1.46
C TYR A 46 -1.91 12.41 -1.17
N ALA A 47 -2.01 11.11 -0.88
CA ALA A 47 -0.88 10.19 -0.84
C ALA A 47 -1.30 8.75 -1.22
N MET A 48 -0.31 7.86 -1.38
CA MET A 48 -0.52 6.45 -1.70
C MET A 48 -0.37 5.58 -0.46
N TRP A 49 -1.44 4.90 -0.07
CA TRP A 49 -1.40 3.87 0.98
C TRP A 49 -1.13 2.51 0.37
N LEU A 50 -0.30 1.70 1.02
CA LEU A 50 -0.04 0.33 0.55
C LEU A 50 -1.32 -0.52 0.58
N ARG A 51 -2.14 -0.37 1.62
CA ARG A 51 -3.47 -0.98 1.71
C ARG A 51 -4.40 -0.54 0.58
N ASP A 52 -4.65 0.77 0.50
CA ASP A 52 -5.66 1.33 -0.39
C ASP A 52 -5.32 1.05 -1.84
N SER A 53 -4.08 1.34 -2.27
CA SER A 53 -3.63 1.05 -3.63
C SER A 53 -3.73 -0.45 -3.99
N GLY A 54 -3.45 -1.34 -3.02
CA GLY A 54 -3.60 -2.78 -3.19
C GLY A 54 -5.05 -3.25 -3.31
N ALA A 55 -5.98 -2.54 -2.66
CA ALA A 55 -7.40 -2.85 -2.70
C ALA A 55 -8.13 -2.20 -3.90
N GLN A 56 -7.82 -0.94 -4.21
CA GLN A 56 -8.43 -0.12 -5.25
C GLN A 56 -8.34 -0.80 -6.62
N VAL A 57 -7.17 -1.36 -6.96
CA VAL A 57 -6.97 -1.99 -8.28
C VAL A 57 -7.29 -3.49 -8.32
N TRP A 58 -7.60 -4.10 -7.17
CA TRP A 58 -7.84 -5.54 -7.04
C TRP A 58 -8.92 -6.07 -7.99
N PRO A 59 -10.10 -5.42 -8.14
CA PRO A 59 -11.16 -5.93 -9.02
C PRO A 59 -10.77 -5.96 -10.50
N TYR A 60 -9.74 -5.21 -10.90
CA TYR A 60 -9.30 -5.13 -12.30
C TYR A 60 -8.36 -6.26 -12.70
N LEU A 61 -7.76 -6.99 -11.75
CA LEU A 61 -6.86 -8.11 -12.04
C LEU A 61 -7.50 -9.16 -12.96
N GLN A 62 -8.79 -9.45 -12.76
CA GLN A 62 -9.54 -10.42 -13.58
C GLN A 62 -9.70 -9.98 -15.05
N LEU A 63 -9.42 -8.72 -15.37
CA LEU A 63 -9.53 -8.14 -16.70
C LEU A 63 -8.15 -8.04 -17.39
N ALA A 64 -7.05 -8.21 -16.66
CA ALA A 64 -5.70 -7.94 -17.14
C ALA A 64 -5.29 -8.73 -18.39
N ASN A 65 -5.73 -9.98 -18.55
CA ASN A 65 -5.40 -10.76 -19.75
C ASN A 65 -6.12 -10.30 -21.02
N ASN A 66 -7.15 -9.46 -20.88
CA ASN A 66 -7.91 -8.92 -22.00
C ASN A 66 -7.48 -7.50 -22.37
N ASP A 67 -6.57 -6.88 -21.61
CA ASP A 67 -6.14 -5.50 -21.77
C ASP A 67 -4.67 -5.33 -21.34
N SER A 68 -3.79 -5.13 -22.33
CA SER A 68 -2.35 -4.99 -22.11
C SER A 68 -1.99 -3.71 -21.36
N GLU A 69 -2.71 -2.61 -21.56
CA GLU A 69 -2.44 -1.36 -20.85
C GLU A 69 -2.79 -1.51 -19.37
N LEU A 70 -3.95 -2.10 -19.09
CA LEU A 70 -4.37 -2.41 -17.73
C LEU A 70 -3.38 -3.35 -17.04
N LYS A 71 -2.92 -4.41 -17.74
CA LYS A 71 -1.92 -5.34 -17.22
C LYS A 71 -0.61 -4.64 -16.85
N ARG A 72 -0.14 -3.70 -17.67
CA ARG A 72 1.07 -2.91 -17.41
C ARG A 72 0.90 -1.95 -16.24
N MET A 73 -0.25 -1.27 -16.17
CA MET A 73 -0.59 -0.38 -15.05
C MET A 73 -0.60 -1.16 -13.72
N LEU A 74 -1.22 -2.34 -13.69
CA LEU A 74 -1.27 -3.20 -12.51
C LEU A 74 0.13 -3.66 -12.07
N ALA A 75 0.99 -4.05 -13.01
CA ALA A 75 2.39 -4.34 -12.72
C ALA A 75 3.11 -3.13 -12.12
N GLY A 76 2.86 -1.94 -12.65
CA GLY A 76 3.41 -0.68 -12.13
C GLY A 76 2.99 -0.36 -10.70
N VAL A 77 1.76 -0.71 -10.28
CA VAL A 77 1.32 -0.55 -8.88
C VAL A 77 2.14 -1.45 -7.98
N ILE A 78 2.29 -2.72 -8.36
CA ILE A 78 3.03 -3.72 -7.58
C ILE A 78 4.50 -3.31 -7.41
N LEU A 79 5.15 -2.90 -8.50
CA LEU A 79 6.54 -2.46 -8.48
C LEU A 79 6.72 -1.19 -7.63
N ARG A 80 5.79 -0.24 -7.72
CA ARG A 80 5.78 0.95 -6.85
C ARG A 80 5.64 0.55 -5.38
N GLN A 81 4.74 -0.37 -5.05
CA GLN A 81 4.56 -0.85 -3.66
C GLN A 81 5.83 -1.52 -3.11
N PHE A 82 6.56 -2.29 -3.91
CA PHE A 82 7.85 -2.85 -3.47
C PHE A 82 8.87 -1.75 -3.16
N LYS A 83 8.95 -0.72 -4.01
CA LYS A 83 9.80 0.45 -3.74
C LYS A 83 9.41 1.15 -2.44
N CYS A 84 8.12 1.32 -2.17
CA CYS A 84 7.62 1.87 -0.91
C CYS A 84 8.05 1.05 0.31
N ILE A 85 7.92 -0.29 0.25
CA ILE A 85 8.38 -1.18 1.34
C ILE A 85 9.89 -1.05 1.57
N ILE A 86 10.66 -0.91 0.50
CA ILE A 86 12.12 -0.72 0.57
C ILE A 86 12.47 0.64 1.20
N ILE A 87 11.72 1.70 0.88
CA ILE A 87 11.90 3.03 1.45
C ILE A 87 11.71 3.00 2.97
N ASP A 88 10.56 2.52 3.44
CA ASP A 88 10.34 2.29 4.86
C ASP A 88 9.23 1.25 5.10
N PRO A 89 9.55 0.07 5.65
CA PRO A 89 8.55 -0.98 5.86
C PRO A 89 7.61 -0.71 7.04
N TYR A 90 7.88 0.32 7.84
CA TYR A 90 7.02 0.73 8.94
C TYR A 90 6.01 1.81 8.54
N ALA A 91 6.09 2.34 7.32
CA ALA A 91 5.19 3.36 6.84
C ALA A 91 3.94 2.77 6.16
N ASN A 92 2.80 3.39 6.43
CA ASN A 92 1.53 3.07 5.79
C ASN A 92 1.32 3.88 4.50
N ALA A 93 1.86 5.10 4.42
CA ALA A 93 1.54 6.07 3.38
C ALA A 93 2.77 6.76 2.79
N PHE A 94 2.79 6.89 1.46
CA PHE A 94 3.93 7.38 0.70
C PHE A 94 3.53 8.55 -0.19
N ASN A 95 4.48 9.44 -0.40
CA ASN A 95 4.39 10.53 -1.35
C ASN A 95 4.91 10.12 -2.73
N ASP A 96 4.50 10.86 -3.75
CA ASP A 96 5.10 10.71 -5.08
C ASP A 96 6.39 11.54 -5.19
N GLY A 97 7.45 11.05 -4.55
CA GLY A 97 8.73 11.74 -4.42
C GLY A 97 8.90 12.42 -3.05
N ALA A 98 10.04 13.10 -2.89
CA ALA A 98 10.48 13.68 -1.62
C ALA A 98 9.86 15.06 -1.33
N VAL A 99 8.54 15.12 -1.15
CA VAL A 99 7.79 16.39 -0.98
C VAL A 99 7.44 16.72 0.48
N GLY A 100 7.62 15.78 1.40
CA GLY A 100 7.18 15.92 2.80
C GLY A 100 5.66 15.90 2.94
N SER A 101 5.18 16.03 4.18
CA SER A 101 3.75 16.09 4.51
C SER A 101 3.52 16.92 5.77
N GLU A 102 2.25 17.16 6.10
CA GLU A 102 1.83 17.73 7.38
C GLU A 102 2.26 16.88 8.59
N TRP A 103 2.52 15.59 8.39
CA TRP A 103 2.92 14.63 9.43
C TRP A 103 4.44 14.57 9.65
N MET A 104 5.23 15.41 8.98
CA MET A 104 6.68 15.51 9.22
C MET A 104 7.05 15.88 10.67
N SER A 105 6.09 16.44 11.43
CA SER A 105 6.24 16.77 12.84
C SER A 105 5.94 15.61 13.80
N ASP A 106 5.55 14.44 13.29
CA ASP A 106 5.37 13.24 14.10
C ASP A 106 6.67 12.85 14.78
N LEU A 107 6.54 12.37 16.03
CA LEU A 107 7.66 11.90 16.85
C LEU A 107 8.00 10.45 16.46
N THR A 108 8.50 10.30 15.24
CA THR A 108 8.99 9.05 14.64
C THR A 108 10.06 9.36 13.58
N LYS A 109 10.60 8.34 12.92
CA LYS A 109 11.64 8.49 11.89
C LYS A 109 11.05 8.88 10.52
N MET A 110 10.53 10.11 10.41
CA MET A 110 10.00 10.63 9.15
C MET A 110 11.12 10.95 8.14
N ILE A 111 10.82 10.72 6.86
CA ILE A 111 11.60 11.18 5.70
C ILE A 111 10.65 11.78 4.64
N PRO A 112 11.11 12.65 3.73
CA PRO A 112 10.23 13.38 2.81
C PRO A 112 9.40 12.53 1.85
N GLU A 113 9.81 11.29 1.59
CA GLU A 113 9.09 10.31 0.77
C GLU A 113 7.86 9.73 1.47
N LEU A 114 7.74 9.89 2.80
CA LEU A 114 6.62 9.38 3.56
C LEU A 114 5.55 10.45 3.73
N HIS A 115 4.31 10.07 3.46
CA HIS A 115 3.17 10.87 3.88
C HIS A 115 2.88 10.64 5.36
N GLU A 116 2.82 9.38 5.80
CA GLU A 116 2.56 8.99 7.19
C GLU A 116 3.32 7.70 7.52
N ARG A 117 3.75 7.55 8.78
CA ARG A 117 4.56 6.42 9.24
C ARG A 117 3.91 5.64 10.37
N LYS A 118 2.63 5.31 10.24
CA LYS A 118 1.92 4.42 11.18
C LYS A 118 2.19 2.96 10.79
N TRP A 119 2.71 2.20 11.74
CA TRP A 119 2.99 0.78 11.53
C TRP A 119 1.71 -0.03 11.54
N GLU A 120 1.39 -0.62 10.38
CA GLU A 120 0.18 -1.40 10.14
C GLU A 120 0.60 -2.70 9.44
N ILE A 121 0.39 -3.86 10.08
CA ILE A 121 0.80 -5.17 9.54
C ILE A 121 0.25 -5.37 8.12
N ASP A 122 -1.01 -5.00 7.89
CA ASP A 122 -1.67 -5.17 6.61
C ASP A 122 -1.04 -4.35 5.49
N SER A 123 -0.34 -3.25 5.79
CA SER A 123 0.39 -2.46 4.79
C SER A 123 1.44 -3.31 4.06
N LEU A 124 2.03 -4.31 4.73
CA LEU A 124 2.95 -5.27 4.08
C LEU A 124 2.23 -6.46 3.44
N CYS A 125 0.99 -6.76 3.86
CA CYS A 125 0.20 -7.86 3.33
C CYS A 125 -0.48 -7.54 1.99
N TYR A 126 -1.04 -6.33 1.84
CA TYR A 126 -1.77 -5.94 0.63
C TYR A 126 -0.92 -6.01 -0.66
N PRO A 127 0.34 -5.55 -0.67
CA PRO A 127 1.22 -5.71 -1.84
C PRO A 127 1.50 -7.17 -2.19
N ILE A 128 1.77 -8.02 -1.19
CA ILE A 128 2.00 -9.46 -1.41
C ILE A 128 0.74 -10.13 -1.98
N ARG A 129 -0.43 -9.80 -1.40
CA ARG A 129 -1.73 -10.27 -1.88
C ARG A 129 -1.94 -9.88 -3.34
N LEU A 130 -1.70 -8.60 -3.70
CA LEU A 130 -1.85 -8.08 -5.06
C LEU A 130 -0.91 -8.79 -6.04
N ALA A 131 0.38 -8.87 -5.71
CA ALA A 131 1.40 -9.49 -6.53
C ALA A 131 1.11 -10.98 -6.80
N TYR A 132 0.73 -11.73 -5.76
CA TYR A 132 0.37 -13.13 -5.89
C TYR A 132 -0.81 -13.33 -6.84
N GLN A 133 -1.89 -12.56 -6.68
CA GLN A 133 -3.08 -12.71 -7.51
C GLN A 133 -2.84 -12.25 -8.95
N TYR A 134 -2.08 -11.18 -9.14
CA TYR A 134 -1.62 -10.74 -10.46
C TYR A 134 -0.87 -11.85 -11.19
N TRP A 135 0.13 -12.45 -10.53
CA TRP A 135 0.89 -13.56 -11.09
C TRP A 135 0.01 -14.76 -11.42
N LYS A 136 -0.87 -15.17 -10.49
CA LYS A 136 -1.76 -16.32 -10.70
C LYS A 136 -2.72 -16.13 -11.86
N LEU A 137 -3.26 -14.92 -12.06
CA LEU A 137 -4.21 -14.66 -13.14
C LEU A 137 -3.51 -14.43 -14.48
N THR A 138 -2.35 -13.79 -14.50
CA THR A 138 -1.72 -13.33 -15.74
C THR A 138 -0.56 -14.20 -16.24
N GLY A 139 -0.04 -15.08 -15.38
CA GLY A 139 1.19 -15.85 -15.61
C GLY A 139 2.46 -15.00 -15.62
N ASP A 140 2.36 -13.69 -15.41
CA ASP A 140 3.49 -12.77 -15.48
C ASP A 140 4.26 -12.75 -14.16
N ALA A 141 5.46 -13.32 -14.19
CA ALA A 141 6.38 -13.37 -13.07
C ALA A 141 7.46 -12.26 -13.13
N SER A 142 7.43 -11.37 -14.12
CA SER A 142 8.45 -10.32 -14.30
C SER A 142 8.50 -9.31 -13.16
N ILE A 143 7.41 -9.20 -12.39
CA ILE A 143 7.34 -8.38 -11.17
C ILE A 143 8.23 -8.91 -10.03
N PHE A 144 8.62 -10.19 -10.06
CA PHE A 144 9.44 -10.82 -9.03
C PHE A 144 10.94 -10.71 -9.33
N GLY A 145 11.42 -9.48 -9.48
CA GLY A 145 12.83 -9.14 -9.67
C GLY A 145 13.59 -8.91 -8.36
N GLU A 146 14.70 -8.17 -8.46
CA GLU A 146 15.54 -7.81 -7.30
C GLU A 146 14.79 -6.97 -6.27
N GLU A 147 13.96 -6.01 -6.73
CA GLU A 147 13.16 -5.18 -5.82
C GLU A 147 12.17 -6.02 -5.00
N TRP A 148 11.63 -7.11 -5.56
CA TRP A 148 10.78 -8.04 -4.82
C TRP A 148 11.56 -8.79 -3.74
N MET A 149 12.73 -9.34 -4.08
CA MET A 149 13.56 -10.07 -3.13
C MET A 149 13.96 -9.19 -1.95
N GLN A 150 14.36 -7.96 -2.23
CA GLN A 150 14.67 -6.98 -1.19
C GLN A 150 13.44 -6.66 -0.33
N ALA A 151 12.28 -6.41 -0.96
CA ALA A 151 11.06 -6.10 -0.23
C ALA A 151 10.62 -7.26 0.69
N ILE A 152 10.61 -8.51 0.22
CA ILE A 152 10.15 -9.65 1.03
C ILE A 152 11.12 -9.98 2.19
N GLU A 153 12.43 -9.81 2.00
CA GLU A 153 13.41 -9.93 3.09
C GLU A 153 13.17 -8.87 4.18
N ILE A 154 12.89 -7.63 3.77
CA ILE A 154 12.54 -6.54 4.67
C ILE A 154 11.24 -6.85 5.41
N VAL A 155 10.20 -7.34 4.73
CA VAL A 155 8.92 -7.73 5.35
C VAL A 155 9.16 -8.78 6.45
N LEU A 156 9.93 -9.83 6.15
CA LEU A 156 10.25 -10.88 7.12
C LEU A 156 11.02 -10.34 8.32
N ARG A 157 11.96 -9.42 8.10
CA ARG A 157 12.70 -8.75 9.16
C ARG A 157 11.76 -7.92 10.04
N THR A 158 10.94 -7.05 9.44
CA THR A 158 9.99 -6.18 10.16
C THR A 158 9.00 -7.00 10.98
N PHE A 159 8.44 -8.07 10.41
CA PHE A 159 7.55 -8.98 11.14
C PHE A 159 8.23 -9.63 12.34
N LYS A 160 9.48 -10.11 12.20
CA LYS A 160 10.23 -10.69 13.31
C LYS A 160 10.58 -9.67 14.39
N GLU A 161 10.96 -8.45 14.00
CA GLU A 161 11.21 -7.34 14.93
C GLU A 161 9.96 -7.04 15.78
N GLN A 162 8.79 -7.06 15.16
CA GLN A 162 7.53 -6.77 15.84
C GLN A 162 6.96 -7.94 16.66
N GLN A 163 7.54 -9.13 16.58
CA GLN A 163 7.28 -10.18 17.59
C GLN A 163 7.81 -9.81 18.99
N ARG A 164 8.71 -8.82 19.08
CA ARG A 164 9.26 -8.26 20.33
C ARG A 164 9.80 -9.30 21.32
N LYS A 165 10.40 -10.37 20.80
CA LYS A 165 10.91 -11.49 21.62
C LYS A 165 12.08 -11.08 22.51
N ASP A 166 13.00 -10.31 21.95
CA ASP A 166 14.25 -9.96 22.62
C ASP A 166 14.25 -8.52 23.16
N ASN A 167 13.48 -7.61 22.54
CA ASN A 167 13.34 -6.21 22.93
C ASN A 167 12.08 -5.59 22.29
N LEU A 168 11.81 -4.30 22.56
CA LEU A 168 10.64 -3.57 22.04
C LEU A 168 10.66 -3.34 20.52
N GLY A 169 11.77 -3.61 19.84
CA GLY A 169 11.95 -3.38 18.41
C GLY A 169 12.35 -1.93 18.08
N PRO A 170 12.52 -1.62 16.78
CA PRO A 170 13.04 -0.33 16.33
C PRO A 170 11.96 0.73 16.08
N TYR A 171 10.68 0.39 16.25
CA TYR A 171 9.55 1.26 15.92
C TYR A 171 8.96 1.93 17.17
N THR A 172 8.93 3.26 17.15
CA THR A 172 8.20 4.10 18.09
C THR A 172 7.42 5.15 17.31
N PHE A 173 6.28 5.56 17.86
CA PHE A 173 5.47 6.61 17.26
C PHE A 173 4.74 7.43 18.32
N GLN A 174 4.82 8.74 18.25
CA GLN A 174 3.87 9.61 18.94
C GLN A 174 3.51 10.78 18.03
N ARG A 175 2.34 11.35 18.26
CA ARG A 175 1.85 12.55 17.58
C ARG A 175 1.33 13.53 18.62
N LYS A 176 1.60 14.83 18.40
CA LYS A 176 0.95 15.90 19.17
C LYS A 176 -0.43 16.16 18.57
N THR A 177 -1.46 15.59 19.18
CA THR A 177 -2.85 15.66 18.70
C THR A 177 -3.83 15.50 19.86
N GLU A 178 -5.01 16.09 19.70
CA GLU A 178 -6.18 15.90 20.56
C GLU A 178 -6.85 14.54 20.37
N LYS A 179 -6.57 13.84 19.26
CA LYS A 179 -7.13 12.53 18.94
C LYS A 179 -6.30 11.43 19.61
N ALA A 180 -6.79 10.89 20.71
CA ALA A 180 -6.08 9.86 21.47
C ALA A 180 -5.71 8.62 20.64
N SER A 181 -6.53 8.25 19.64
CA SER A 181 -6.28 7.12 18.74
C SER A 181 -5.18 7.37 17.70
N ASP A 182 -4.74 8.62 17.53
CA ASP A 182 -3.71 9.01 16.55
C ASP A 182 -2.31 9.11 17.18
N THR A 183 -2.13 8.74 18.45
CA THR A 183 -0.84 8.70 19.13
C THR A 183 -0.71 7.42 19.95
N VAL A 184 0.51 6.98 20.23
CA VAL A 184 0.75 5.73 20.94
C VAL A 184 1.22 5.99 22.37
N MET A 185 0.57 5.31 23.33
CA MET A 185 0.88 5.40 24.75
C MET A 185 2.23 4.75 25.12
N ASN A 186 2.60 4.85 26.40
CA ASN A 186 3.86 4.32 26.96
C ASN A 186 5.11 4.82 26.20
N GLY A 187 5.19 6.13 25.99
CA GLY A 187 6.33 6.75 25.29
C GLY A 187 6.43 6.33 23.81
N GLY A 188 5.31 6.00 23.17
CA GLY A 188 5.25 5.59 21.77
C GLY A 188 5.45 4.11 21.50
N TRP A 189 5.57 3.27 22.55
CA TRP A 189 5.78 1.82 22.44
C TRP A 189 4.50 1.00 22.42
N GLY A 190 3.38 1.58 22.86
CA GLY A 190 2.07 0.93 22.93
C GLY A 190 1.89 0.13 24.21
N ASN A 191 0.77 -0.58 24.32
CA ASN A 191 0.50 -1.44 25.47
C ASN A 191 1.53 -2.59 25.56
N PRO A 192 1.96 -2.98 26.77
CA PRO A 192 2.85 -4.14 26.93
C PRO A 192 2.24 -5.41 26.33
N VAL A 193 3.09 -6.22 25.72
CA VAL A 193 2.71 -7.52 25.14
C VAL A 193 3.52 -8.64 25.77
N LYS A 194 2.97 -9.85 25.77
CA LYS A 194 3.73 -11.07 26.03
C LYS A 194 4.18 -11.63 24.68
N PRO A 195 5.48 -11.77 24.38
CA PRO A 195 5.95 -12.17 23.05
C PRO A 195 5.79 -13.68 22.81
N VAL A 196 4.56 -14.10 22.52
CA VAL A 196 4.16 -15.51 22.34
C VAL A 196 4.31 -16.01 20.90
N GLY A 197 4.83 -15.18 19.99
CA GLY A 197 5.02 -15.51 18.58
C GLY A 197 4.07 -14.81 17.61
N LEU A 198 3.05 -14.12 18.13
CA LEU A 198 2.30 -13.13 17.33
C LEU A 198 3.19 -11.94 16.96
N ILE A 199 2.78 -11.25 15.90
CA ILE A 199 3.28 -9.93 15.50
C ILE A 199 2.31 -8.91 16.10
#